data_AF-A0A7S3NP40-F1
#
_entry.id   AF-A0A7S3NP40-F1
#
_cell.length_a   1.000
_cell.length_b   1.000
_cell.length_c   1.000
_cell.angle_alpha   90.00
_cell.angle_beta   90.00
_cell.angle_gamma   90.00
#
_symmetry.space_group_name_H-M   'P 1'
#
loop_
_entity.id
_entity.type
_entity.pdbx_description
1 polymer ?
#
loop_
_entity_poly.entity_id
_entity_poly.type
_entity_poly.pdbx_seq_one_letter_code
_entity_poly.pdbx_strand_id
1 'polypeptide(L)'
;NFTTLPRSIVPLMRRGLKVSIFNNPLQEPPEEIVQNGPDAIKRYFDELDRGLVISKQLKLVLIGHGGAGKTSLRNALARREDPKQTKDARTILLDLERVKINEKLELNIFDFGGQREYLASQLPYIKGPDLYFLVVPAD
;
A
#
# COMPACT_ATOMS: atom_id res chain seq x y z
N ASN A 1 -21.79 11.10 0.40
CA ASN A 1 -20.34 10.87 0.52
C ASN A 1 -19.71 11.11 -0.84
N PHE A 2 -18.78 12.06 -0.91
CA PHE A 2 -18.07 12.36 -2.16
C PHE A 2 -16.70 11.67 -2.14
N THR A 3 -16.25 11.21 -3.30
CA THR A 3 -14.92 10.61 -3.49
C THR A 3 -13.93 11.59 -4.12
N THR A 4 -14.41 12.73 -4.61
CA THR A 4 -13.59 13.70 -5.34
C THR A 4 -13.94 15.12 -4.94
N LEU A 5 -12.94 16.00 -4.84
CA LEU A 5 -13.15 17.44 -4.76
C LEU A 5 -13.13 18.05 -6.16
N PRO A 6 -14.06 18.98 -6.47
CA PRO A 6 -14.05 19.62 -7.78
C PRO A 6 -12.83 20.55 -7.91
N ARG A 7 -12.14 20.51 -9.06
CA ARG A 7 -10.99 21.40 -9.35
C ARG A 7 -11.31 22.88 -9.16
N SER A 8 -12.57 23.27 -9.38
CA SER A 8 -13.07 24.65 -9.19
C SER A 8 -12.96 25.15 -7.74
N ILE A 9 -12.71 24.28 -6.76
CA ILE A 9 -12.49 24.69 -5.38
C ILE A 9 -11.16 25.42 -5.19
N VAL A 10 -10.14 25.13 -6.01
CA VAL A 10 -8.78 25.67 -5.88
C VAL A 10 -8.74 27.20 -6.04
N PRO A 11 -9.34 27.80 -7.10
CA PRO A 11 -9.45 29.26 -7.20
C PRO A 11 -10.15 29.91 -6.01
N LEU A 12 -11.17 29.25 -5.44
CA LEU A 12 -11.90 29.79 -4.27
C LEU A 12 -11.02 29.76 -3.02
N MET A 13 -10.27 28.67 -2.81
CA MET A 13 -9.31 28.56 -1.70
C MET A 13 -8.20 29.62 -1.81
N ARG A 14 -7.71 29.91 -3.02
CA ARG A 14 -6.74 31.00 -3.26
C ARG A 14 -7.31 32.38 -2.94
N ARG A 15 -8.64 32.56 -3.04
CA ARG A 15 -9.36 33.79 -2.65
C ARG A 15 -9.75 33.83 -1.16
N GLY A 16 -9.32 32.85 -0.37
CA GLY A 16 -9.56 32.81 1.08
C GLY A 16 -10.74 31.96 1.53
N LEU A 17 -11.37 31.17 0.64
CA LEU A 17 -12.37 30.19 1.06
C LEU A 17 -11.71 29.16 1.99
N LYS A 18 -12.23 29.03 3.21
CA LYS A 18 -11.87 27.96 4.14
C LYS A 18 -12.73 26.75 3.85
N VAL A 19 -12.09 25.61 3.60
CA VAL A 19 -12.75 24.34 3.31
C VAL A 19 -12.43 23.37 4.44
N SER A 20 -13.48 22.80 5.01
CA SER A 20 -13.40 21.76 6.04
C SER A 20 -13.99 20.48 5.47
N ILE A 21 -13.18 19.43 5.43
CA ILE A 21 -13.53 18.14 4.83
C ILE A 21 -13.36 17.07 5.90
N PHE A 22 -14.45 16.39 6.23
CA PHE A 22 -14.45 15.32 7.22
C PHE A 22 -15.30 14.17 6.74
N ASN A 23 -14.94 12.93 7.11
CA ASN A 23 -15.74 11.72 6.86
C ASN A 23 -16.16 11.52 5.40
N ASN A 24 -15.27 11.79 4.44
CA ASN A 24 -15.48 11.49 3.03
C ASN A 24 -14.41 10.50 2.55
N PRO A 25 -14.78 9.44 1.80
CA PRO A 25 -13.84 8.47 1.24
C PRO A 25 -13.13 9.08 0.02
N LEU A 26 -12.38 10.16 0.23
CA LEU A 26 -11.73 10.91 -0.83
C LEU A 26 -10.61 10.10 -1.48
N GLN A 27 -10.68 10.01 -2.81
CA GLN A 27 -9.69 9.43 -3.70
C GLN A 27 -8.91 10.53 -4.45
N GLU A 28 -9.57 11.63 -4.81
CA GLU A 28 -8.98 12.76 -5.53
C GLU A 28 -9.38 14.11 -4.90
N PRO A 29 -8.49 14.79 -4.15
CA PRO A 29 -7.18 14.32 -3.68
C PRO A 29 -7.29 13.18 -2.66
N PRO A 30 -6.25 12.34 -2.49
CA PRO A 30 -6.19 11.35 -1.42
C PRO A 30 -6.37 11.99 -0.04
N GLU A 31 -6.94 11.24 0.90
CA GLU A 31 -7.18 11.73 2.27
C GLU A 31 -5.92 12.29 2.93
N GLU A 32 -4.77 11.65 2.74
CA GLU A 32 -3.48 12.12 3.24
C GLU A 32 -3.12 13.53 2.75
N ILE A 33 -3.45 13.88 1.50
CA ILE A 33 -3.24 15.22 0.97
C ILE A 33 -4.16 16.23 1.65
N VAL A 34 -5.42 15.83 1.92
CA VAL A 34 -6.38 16.69 2.61
C VAL A 34 -5.98 16.95 4.06
N GLN A 35 -5.49 15.93 4.76
CA GLN A 35 -4.99 16.03 6.14
C GLN A 35 -3.77 16.96 6.25
N ASN A 36 -2.96 17.07 5.20
CA ASN A 36 -1.85 18.02 5.11
C ASN A 36 -2.29 19.47 4.84
N GLY A 37 -3.59 19.73 4.69
CA GLY A 37 -4.18 21.06 4.69
C GLY A 37 -4.29 21.75 3.32
N PRO A 38 -4.79 23.00 3.30
CA PRO A 38 -5.16 23.71 2.08
C PRO A 38 -4.04 23.87 1.04
N ASP A 39 -2.80 24.06 1.49
CA ASP A 39 -1.64 24.21 0.60
C ASP A 39 -1.30 22.91 -0.13
N ALA A 40 -1.43 21.76 0.54
CA ALA A 40 -1.24 20.46 -0.06
C ALA A 40 -2.32 20.17 -1.11
N ILE A 41 -3.58 20.52 -0.83
CA ILE A 41 -4.68 20.41 -1.79
C ILE A 41 -4.43 21.25 -3.04
N LYS A 42 -4.03 22.53 -2.87
CA LYS A 42 -3.70 23.42 -4.01
C LYS A 42 -2.56 22.84 -4.86
N ARG A 43 -1.47 22.41 -4.22
CA ARG A 43 -0.32 21.78 -4.89
C ARG A 43 -0.72 20.51 -5.65
N TYR A 44 -1.55 19.66 -5.06
CA TYR A 44 -2.02 18.45 -5.72
C TYR A 44 -2.71 18.75 -7.06
N PHE A 45 -3.63 19.71 -7.08
CA PHE A 45 -4.31 20.10 -8.32
C PHE A 45 -3.37 20.81 -9.32
N ASP A 46 -2.41 21.60 -8.84
CA ASP A 46 -1.39 22.20 -9.70
C ASP A 46 -0.51 21.16 -10.39
N GLU A 47 -0.16 20.06 -9.71
CA GLU A 47 0.57 18.95 -10.32
C GLU A 47 -0.32 18.14 -11.28
N LEU A 48 -1.61 17.96 -10.98
CA LEU A 48 -2.55 17.30 -11.90
C LEU A 48 -2.68 18.02 -13.24
N ASP A 49 -2.57 19.34 -13.25
CA ASP A 49 -2.60 20.14 -14.48
C ASP A 49 -1.29 20.02 -15.29
N ARG A 50 -0.18 19.61 -14.66
CA ARG A 50 1.10 19.33 -15.34
C ARG A 50 1.17 17.93 -15.94
N GLY A 51 0.35 17.00 -15.44
CA GLY A 51 0.22 15.65 -15.96
C GLY A 51 -0.20 14.66 -14.89
N LEU A 52 -0.89 13.60 -15.32
CA LEU A 52 -1.34 12.51 -14.45
C LEU A 52 -0.62 11.22 -14.82
N VAL A 53 -0.05 10.56 -13.82
CA VAL A 53 0.38 9.16 -13.92
C VAL A 53 -0.44 8.35 -12.92
N ILE A 54 -1.16 7.35 -13.41
CA ILE A 54 -1.87 6.40 -12.55
C ILE A 54 -0.85 5.42 -11.99
N SER A 55 -0.74 5.36 -10.65
CA SER A 55 0.06 4.33 -10.00
C SER A 55 -0.54 2.95 -10.25
N LYS A 56 0.27 2.05 -10.79
CA LYS A 56 -0.06 0.62 -10.99
C LYS A 56 0.51 -0.26 -9.87
N GLN A 57 1.00 0.35 -8.80
CA GLN A 57 1.68 -0.32 -7.72
C GLN A 57 0.76 -0.47 -6.51
N LEU A 58 0.68 -1.68 -5.96
CA LEU A 58 0.02 -1.94 -4.68
C LEU A 58 1.03 -2.53 -3.70
N LYS A 59 0.94 -2.13 -2.44
CA LYS A 59 1.66 -2.80 -1.36
C LYS A 59 0.87 -4.02 -0.90
N LEU A 60 1.52 -5.18 -0.87
CA LEU A 60 0.98 -6.43 -0.36
C LEU A 60 1.77 -6.83 0.89
N VAL A 61 1.10 -7.00 2.02
CA VAL A 61 1.71 -7.48 3.26
C VAL A 61 1.28 -8.92 3.53
N LEU A 62 2.25 -9.82 3.65
CA LEU A 62 2.00 -11.22 3.99
C LEU A 62 2.08 -11.40 5.51
N ILE A 63 0.97 -11.86 6.11
CA ILE A 63 0.81 -12.04 7.55
C ILE A 63 0.56 -13.53 7.83
N GLY A 64 1.18 -14.06 8.88
CA GLY A 64 0.99 -15.46 9.28
C GLY A 64 2.16 -16.00 10.08
N HIS A 65 1.94 -17.11 10.79
CA HIS A 65 2.95 -17.76 11.62
C HIS A 65 4.16 -18.25 10.81
N GLY A 66 5.26 -18.55 11.50
CA GLY A 66 6.44 -19.19 10.90
C GLY A 66 6.05 -20.51 10.25
N GLY A 67 6.51 -20.75 9.01
CA GLY A 67 6.15 -21.95 8.27
C GLY A 67 4.76 -21.94 7.61
N ALA A 68 3.99 -20.86 7.69
CA ALA A 68 2.67 -20.78 7.07
C ALA A 68 2.67 -20.75 5.52
N GLY A 69 3.84 -20.69 4.87
CA GLY A 69 3.93 -20.65 3.40
C GLY A 69 3.95 -19.25 2.77
N LYS A 70 4.23 -18.20 3.55
CA LYS A 70 4.32 -16.80 3.05
C LYS A 70 5.36 -16.65 1.93
N THR A 71 6.57 -17.14 2.16
CA THR A 71 7.66 -17.09 1.19
C THR A 71 7.35 -17.93 -0.06
N SER A 72 6.70 -19.08 0.11
CA SER A 72 6.19 -19.89 -1.01
C SER A 72 5.12 -19.14 -1.82
N LEU A 73 4.20 -18.43 -1.15
CA LEU A 73 3.18 -17.62 -1.83
C LEU A 73 3.81 -16.45 -2.60
N ARG A 74 4.80 -15.76 -2.03
CA ARG A 74 5.59 -14.73 -2.75
C ARG A 74 6.26 -15.32 -3.99
N ASN A 75 6.92 -16.48 -3.86
CA ASN A 75 7.58 -17.16 -4.98
C ASN A 75 6.57 -17.55 -6.08
N ALA A 76 5.40 -18.06 -5.70
CA ALA A 76 4.33 -18.40 -6.63
C ALA A 76 3.79 -17.17 -7.38
N LEU A 77 3.56 -16.05 -6.68
CA LEU A 77 3.18 -14.77 -7.31
C LEU A 77 4.26 -14.27 -8.28
N ALA A 78 5.53 -14.48 -7.96
CA ALA A 78 6.68 -14.17 -8.81
C ALA A 78 6.91 -15.16 -9.95
N ARG A 79 6.06 -16.21 -10.10
CA ARG A 79 6.20 -17.30 -11.07
C ARG A 79 7.56 -18.00 -11.00
N ARG A 80 8.13 -18.09 -9.79
CA ARG A 80 9.35 -18.85 -9.54
C ARG A 80 8.98 -20.27 -9.17
N GLU A 81 9.81 -21.22 -9.62
CA GLU A 81 9.82 -22.53 -9.00
C GLU A 81 10.20 -22.33 -7.53
N ASP A 82 9.41 -22.89 -6.61
CA ASP A 82 9.73 -22.83 -5.20
C ASP A 82 10.74 -23.94 -4.91
N PRO A 83 12.04 -23.63 -4.70
CA PRO A 83 12.95 -24.65 -4.19
C PRO A 83 12.38 -25.08 -2.85
N LYS A 84 12.27 -26.40 -2.59
CA LYS A 84 11.85 -26.92 -1.29
C LYS A 84 12.65 -26.19 -0.21
N GLN A 85 12.02 -25.26 0.50
CA GLN A 85 12.71 -24.48 1.51
C GLN A 85 13.06 -25.44 2.64
N THR A 86 14.36 -25.64 2.88
CA THR A 86 14.81 -26.38 4.06
C THR A 86 14.37 -25.61 5.29
N LYS A 87 14.21 -26.29 6.44
CA LYS A 87 13.78 -25.65 7.71
C LYS A 87 14.68 -24.48 8.15
N ASP A 88 15.88 -24.37 7.56
CA ASP A 88 16.90 -23.38 7.83
C ASP A 88 16.80 -22.14 6.93
N ALA A 89 16.05 -22.19 5.82
CA ALA A 89 15.83 -21.07 4.89
C ALA A 89 14.75 -20.10 5.40
N ARG A 90 14.79 -19.72 6.68
CA ARG A 90 13.79 -18.82 7.28
C ARG A 90 14.07 -17.39 6.86
N THR A 91 13.05 -16.67 6.38
CA THR A 91 13.10 -15.21 6.24
C THR A 91 13.41 -14.58 7.60
N ILE A 92 14.50 -13.80 7.63
CA ILE A 92 14.92 -13.05 8.80
C ILE A 92 14.23 -11.69 8.72
N LEU A 93 13.35 -11.42 9.68
CA LEU A 93 12.62 -10.17 9.84
C LEU A 93 11.71 -9.79 8.65
N LEU A 94 12.25 -9.35 7.52
CA LEU A 94 11.49 -8.83 6.37
C LEU A 94 12.28 -8.98 5.06
N ASP A 95 11.66 -9.63 4.08
CA ASP A 95 12.06 -9.59 2.67
C ASP A 95 11.10 -8.68 1.89
N LEU A 96 11.67 -7.75 1.12
CA LEU A 96 10.94 -6.84 0.25
C LEU A 96 11.18 -7.18 -1.21
N GLU A 97 10.09 -7.34 -1.95
CA GLU A 97 10.20 -7.65 -3.37
C GLU A 97 9.13 -6.98 -4.21
N ARG A 98 9.54 -6.46 -5.37
CA ARG A 98 8.64 -5.99 -6.40
C ARG A 98 8.36 -7.09 -7.42
N VAL A 99 7.08 -7.42 -7.59
CA VAL A 99 6.61 -8.48 -8.49
C VAL A 99 5.62 -7.90 -9.50
N LYS A 100 5.98 -7.93 -10.78
CA LYS A 100 5.07 -7.56 -11.88
C LYS A 100 4.09 -8.70 -12.13
N ILE A 101 2.81 -8.49 -11.82
CA ILE A 101 1.75 -9.48 -12.05
C ILE A 101 1.32 -9.47 -13.52
N ASN A 102 1.16 -8.27 -14.09
CA ASN A 102 0.88 -8.03 -15.51
C ASN A 102 1.18 -6.56 -15.88
N GLU A 103 0.81 -6.12 -17.09
CA GLU A 103 1.03 -4.74 -17.57
C GLU A 103 0.28 -3.63 -16.82
N LYS A 104 -0.67 -4.00 -15.95
CA LYS A 104 -1.53 -3.11 -15.19
C LYS A 104 -1.30 -3.15 -13.68
N LEU A 105 -0.56 -4.14 -13.18
CA LEU A 105 -0.37 -4.35 -11.75
C LEU A 105 1.03 -4.83 -11.41
N GLU A 106 1.64 -4.12 -10.47
CA GLU A 106 2.89 -4.47 -9.81
C GLU A 106 2.65 -4.49 -8.29
N LEU A 107 3.15 -5.52 -7.62
CA LEU A 107 3.04 -5.66 -6.18
C LEU A 107 4.40 -5.36 -5.53
N ASN A 108 4.42 -4.48 -4.54
CA ASN A 108 5.50 -4.38 -3.58
C ASN A 108 5.15 -5.29 -2.40
N ILE A 109 5.70 -6.50 -2.40
CA ILE A 109 5.41 -7.56 -1.43
C ILE A 109 6.34 -7.44 -0.23
N PHE A 110 5.73 -7.41 0.96
CA PHE A 110 6.37 -7.42 2.27
C PHE A 110 6.18 -8.82 2.87
N ASP A 111 7.21 -9.65 2.79
CA ASP A 111 7.25 -11.01 3.34
C ASP A 111 7.97 -11.01 4.69
N PHE A 112 7.20 -11.05 5.78
CA PHE A 112 7.77 -11.01 7.12
C PHE A 112 8.15 -12.41 7.64
N GLY A 113 9.23 -12.48 8.39
CA GLY A 113 9.55 -13.64 9.21
C GLY A 113 8.41 -13.91 10.20
N GLY A 114 7.86 -15.12 10.22
CA GLY A 114 6.73 -15.48 11.09
C GLY A 114 7.09 -15.83 12.54
N GLN A 115 8.30 -15.47 12.98
CA GLN A 115 8.78 -15.74 14.33
C GLN A 115 8.16 -14.71 15.30
N ARG A 116 7.85 -15.15 16.53
CA ARG A 116 7.08 -14.32 17.49
C ARG A 116 7.82 -13.05 17.88
N GLU A 117 9.15 -13.11 17.86
CA GLU A 117 10.09 -12.05 18.19
C GLU A 117 9.98 -10.87 17.20
N TYR A 118 9.48 -11.11 15.99
CA TYR A 118 9.36 -10.09 14.93
C TYR A 118 7.97 -9.45 14.86
N LEU A 119 6.98 -9.91 15.65
CA LEU A 119 5.60 -9.40 15.59
C LEU A 119 5.52 -7.88 15.77
N ALA A 120 6.26 -7.33 16.73
CA ALA A 120 6.28 -5.89 16.98
C ALA A 120 6.85 -5.10 15.78
N SER A 121 7.82 -5.68 15.07
CA SER A 121 8.45 -5.08 13.89
C SER A 121 7.54 -5.07 12.66
N GLN A 122 6.48 -5.89 12.62
CA GLN A 122 5.50 -5.92 11.53
C GLN A 122 4.49 -4.77 11.63
N LEU A 123 4.11 -4.36 12.84
CA LEU A 123 3.04 -3.39 13.09
C LEU A 123 3.17 -2.04 12.34
N PRO A 124 4.36 -1.44 12.18
CA PRO A 124 4.51 -0.20 11.40
C PRO A 124 4.06 -0.35 9.94
N TYR A 125 4.10 -1.56 9.40
CA TYR A 125 3.76 -1.86 8.01
C TYR A 125 2.31 -2.30 7.83
N ILE A 126 1.56 -2.49 8.91
CA ILE A 126 0.12 -2.79 8.89
C ILE A 126 -0.64 -1.51 9.17
N LYS A 127 -0.62 -0.59 8.20
CA LYS A 127 -1.27 0.73 8.25
C LYS A 127 -1.67 1.17 6.85
N GLY A 128 -2.81 1.84 6.75
CA GLY A 128 -3.28 2.44 5.49
C GLY A 128 -3.98 1.46 4.55
N PRO A 129 -4.40 1.95 3.36
CA PRO A 129 -5.17 1.19 2.37
C PRO A 129 -4.25 0.25 1.55
N ASP A 130 -3.64 -0.72 2.23
CA ASP A 130 -2.81 -1.77 1.61
C ASP A 130 -3.58 -3.08 1.43
N LEU A 131 -3.03 -3.99 0.62
CA LEU A 131 -3.52 -5.37 0.52
C LEU A 131 -2.85 -6.24 1.58
N TYR A 132 -3.66 -7.00 2.32
CA TYR A 132 -3.17 -7.90 3.37
C TYR A 132 -3.59 -9.33 3.06
N PHE A 133 -2.64 -10.24 2.97
CA PHE A 133 -2.92 -11.68 2.87
C PHE A 133 -2.57 -12.36 4.19
N LEU A 134 -3.59 -12.89 4.85
CA LEU A 134 -3.41 -13.82 5.96
C LEU A 134 -3.15 -15.22 5.39
N VAL A 135 -1.94 -15.73 5.60
CA VAL A 135 -1.52 -17.05 5.14
C VAL A 135 -1.55 -18.01 6.31
N VAL A 136 -2.29 -19.11 6.13
CA VAL A 136 -2.41 -20.20 7.10
C VAL A 136 -2.01 -21.51 6.42
N PRO A 137 -1.36 -22.44 7.14
CA PRO A 137 -1.12 -23.79 6.62
C PRO A 137 -2.44 -24.44 6.19
N ALA A 138 -2.40 -25.22 5.10
CA ALA A 138 -3.43 -26.19 4.82
C ALA A 138 -3.15 -27.43 5.68
N ASP A 139 -4.08 -27.78 6.55
CA ASP A 139 -4.02 -29.02 7.34
C ASP A 139 -4.17 -30.27 6.47
#